data_AF-A0A7K2WVQ9-F1
#
_entry.id   AF-A0A7K2WVQ9-F1
#
_cell.length_a   1.000
_cell.length_b   1.000
_cell.length_c   1.000
_cell.angle_alpha   90.00
_cell.angle_beta   90.00
_cell.angle_gamma   90.00
#
_symmetry.space_group_name_H-M   'P 1'
#
loop_
_entity.id
_entity.type
_entity.pdbx_description
1 polymer ?
#
loop_
_entity_poly.entity_id
_entity_poly.type
_entity_poly.pdbx_seq_one_letter_code
_entity_poly.pdbx_strand_id
1 'polypeptide(L)'
;MSEPGAAPPTPAPRPADSQGLRHTTGPWTRASGTANTLRTTTERSRARLRPAHEGVVVGGQGLSAVAAATAVLASWEERLTAVRGECGYLARALNQVGKEIGETDAAVRSALQAVRARG
;
A
#
# COMPACT_ATOMS: atom_id res chain seq x y z
N MET A 1 13.81 7.86 -70.62
CA MET A 1 13.85 8.83 -69.51
C MET A 1 13.29 8.11 -68.29
N SER A 2 14.16 7.69 -67.36
CA SER A 2 13.77 7.07 -66.10
C SER A 2 14.71 7.58 -65.01
N GLU A 3 14.19 8.34 -64.05
CA GLU A 3 14.90 8.70 -62.83
C GLU A 3 14.86 7.55 -61.81
N PRO A 4 15.89 7.38 -60.97
CA PRO A 4 15.87 6.39 -59.90
C PRO A 4 15.00 6.88 -58.73
N GLY A 5 14.09 6.01 -58.26
CA GLY A 5 13.19 6.30 -57.15
C GLY A 5 13.93 6.53 -55.84
N ALA A 6 13.62 7.64 -55.17
CA ALA A 6 14.16 8.01 -53.86
C ALA A 6 13.72 7.03 -52.76
N ALA A 7 14.66 6.62 -51.90
CA ALA A 7 14.37 5.81 -50.73
C ALA A 7 13.54 6.61 -49.69
N PRO A 8 12.64 5.95 -48.94
CA PRO A 8 11.82 6.63 -47.95
C PRO A 8 12.68 7.17 -46.79
N PRO A 9 12.36 8.34 -46.22
CA PRO A 9 13.12 8.90 -45.11
C PRO A 9 12.99 8.02 -43.87
N THR A 10 14.12 7.79 -43.19
CA THR A 10 14.18 7.09 -41.91
C THR A 10 13.31 7.82 -40.87
N PRO A 11 12.46 7.12 -40.11
CA PRO A 11 11.62 7.77 -39.10
C PRO A 11 12.51 8.42 -38.04
N ALA A 12 12.26 9.70 -37.77
CA ALA A 12 12.93 10.43 -36.70
C ALA A 12 12.73 9.72 -35.35
N PRO A 13 13.73 9.73 -34.45
CA PRO A 13 13.57 9.18 -33.12
C PRO A 13 12.42 9.91 -32.41
N ARG A 14 11.41 9.15 -31.98
CA ARG A 14 10.29 9.70 -31.20
C ARG A 14 10.85 10.30 -29.90
N PRO A 15 10.35 11.47 -29.46
CA PRO A 15 10.70 11.98 -28.15
C PRO A 15 10.32 10.92 -27.11
N ALA A 16 11.29 10.56 -26.27
CA ALA A 16 11.06 9.68 -25.15
C ALA A 16 9.89 10.26 -24.34
N ASP A 17 8.83 9.47 -24.25
CA ASP A 17 7.70 9.73 -23.40
C ASP A 17 8.22 9.82 -21.97
N SER A 18 8.42 11.06 -21.52
CA SER A 18 8.67 11.38 -20.13
C SER A 18 7.37 11.23 -19.34
N GLN A 19 6.71 10.06 -19.42
CA GLN A 19 5.93 9.60 -18.28
C GLN A 19 6.94 9.43 -17.15
N GLY A 20 7.20 10.52 -16.42
CA GLY A 20 8.11 10.52 -15.28
C GLY A 20 7.86 9.25 -14.47
N LEU A 21 8.95 8.52 -14.23
CA LEU A 21 8.95 7.20 -13.59
C LEU A 21 7.83 7.12 -12.54
N ARG A 22 6.91 6.17 -12.69
CA ARG A 22 5.79 5.94 -11.74
C ARG A 22 6.27 5.58 -10.32
N HIS A 23 7.57 5.55 -10.12
CA HIS A 23 8.32 5.41 -8.87
C HIS A 23 8.37 6.71 -8.07
N THR A 24 7.27 7.45 -7.95
CA THR A 24 7.27 8.62 -7.05
C THR A 24 6.98 8.18 -5.61
N THR A 25 7.42 8.95 -4.61
CA THR A 25 7.10 8.70 -3.18
C THR A 25 5.59 8.67 -2.88
N GLY A 26 4.79 9.36 -3.71
CA GLY A 26 3.36 9.59 -3.48
C GLY A 26 2.51 8.33 -3.34
N PRO A 27 2.50 7.39 -4.31
CA PRO A 27 1.78 6.12 -4.22
C PRO A 27 2.11 5.30 -2.97
N TRP A 28 3.39 5.15 -2.63
CA TRP A 28 3.86 4.37 -1.48
C TRP A 28 3.39 4.98 -0.15
N THR A 29 3.51 6.29 0.00
CA THR A 29 3.06 7.01 1.20
C THR A 29 1.54 6.96 1.35
N ARG A 30 0.79 7.07 0.24
CA ARG A 30 -0.67 6.92 0.26
C ARG A 30 -1.10 5.51 0.64
N ALA A 31 -0.46 4.48 0.07
CA ALA A 31 -0.74 3.09 0.41
C ALA A 31 -0.43 2.79 1.90
N SER A 32 0.67 3.33 2.42
CA SER A 32 0.99 3.32 3.86
C SER A 32 -0.14 3.95 4.69
N GLY A 33 -0.66 5.10 4.26
CA GLY A 33 -1.80 5.77 4.91
C GLY A 33 -3.04 4.88 4.94
N THR A 34 -3.40 4.23 3.83
CA THR A 34 -4.50 3.27 3.76
C THR A 34 -4.30 2.10 4.71
N ALA A 35 -3.11 1.49 4.73
CA ALA A 35 -2.78 0.40 5.64
C ALA A 35 -2.92 0.83 7.12
N ASN A 36 -2.50 2.06 7.47
CA ASN A 36 -2.67 2.57 8.83
C ASN A 36 -4.15 2.81 9.20
N THR A 37 -4.96 3.27 8.25
CA THR A 37 -6.43 3.40 8.44
C THR A 37 -7.04 2.03 8.70
N LEU A 38 -6.73 1.03 7.87
CA LEU A 38 -7.21 -0.35 8.04
C LEU A 38 -6.81 -0.93 9.40
N ARG A 39 -5.54 -0.75 9.81
CA ARG A 39 -5.07 -1.14 11.15
C ARG A 39 -5.95 -0.57 12.27
N THR A 40 -6.29 0.71 12.17
CA THR A 40 -7.04 1.44 13.21
C THR A 40 -8.51 1.03 13.24
N THR A 41 -9.14 0.89 12.07
CA THR A 41 -10.54 0.46 11.99
C THR A 41 -10.70 -0.99 12.40
N THR A 42 -9.77 -1.87 12.05
CA THR A 42 -9.73 -3.26 12.51
C THR A 42 -9.65 -3.37 14.03
N GLU A 43 -8.76 -2.61 14.69
CA GLU A 43 -8.69 -2.63 16.17
C GLU A 43 -10.00 -2.14 16.79
N ARG A 44 -10.60 -1.08 16.23
CA ARG A 44 -11.88 -0.57 16.70
C ARG A 44 -13.00 -1.62 16.58
N SER A 45 -13.05 -2.35 15.48
CA SER A 45 -14.02 -3.44 15.29
C SER A 45 -13.77 -4.60 16.26
N ARG A 46 -12.50 -4.96 16.49
CA ARG A 46 -12.10 -6.00 17.45
C ARG A 46 -12.56 -5.66 18.87
N ALA A 47 -12.31 -4.43 19.31
CA ALA A 47 -12.60 -3.96 20.67
C ALA A 47 -14.10 -3.85 21.00
N ARG A 48 -15.00 -3.83 20.00
CA ARG A 48 -16.45 -3.66 20.22
C ARG A 48 -17.19 -4.95 20.52
N LEU A 49 -16.74 -6.08 19.99
CA LEU A 49 -17.53 -7.31 20.05
C LEU A 49 -17.46 -8.00 21.42
N ARG A 50 -16.29 -7.97 22.08
CA ARG A 50 -16.10 -8.60 23.39
C ARG A 50 -17.01 -8.00 24.47
N PRO A 51 -17.08 -6.67 24.66
CA PRO A 51 -18.01 -6.08 25.63
C PRO A 51 -19.47 -6.41 25.31
N ALA A 52 -19.84 -6.49 24.03
CA ALA A 52 -21.19 -6.86 23.62
C ALA A 52 -21.56 -8.33 23.92
N HIS A 53 -20.58 -9.16 24.28
CA HIS A 53 -20.79 -10.56 24.69
C HIS A 53 -20.68 -10.77 26.21
N GLU A 54 -20.36 -9.73 26.98
CA GLU A 54 -20.42 -9.79 28.44
C GLU A 54 -21.87 -10.10 28.88
N GLY A 55 -22.03 -11.04 29.81
CA GLY A 55 -23.34 -11.47 30.32
C GLY A 55 -24.08 -12.51 29.46
N VAL A 56 -23.86 -12.56 28.14
CA VAL A 56 -24.50 -13.56 27.24
C VAL A 56 -24.07 -14.98 27.59
N VAL A 57 -22.79 -15.17 27.91
CA VAL A 57 -22.22 -16.48 28.28
C VAL A 57 -22.84 -17.02 29.57
N VAL A 58 -23.08 -16.15 30.55
CA VAL A 58 -23.66 -16.52 31.84
C VAL A 58 -25.17 -16.78 31.71
N GLY A 59 -25.89 -15.91 30.99
CA GLY A 59 -27.34 -16.01 30.87
C GLY A 59 -27.85 -17.11 29.93
N GLY A 60 -27.01 -17.65 29.05
CA GLY A 60 -27.40 -18.67 28.07
C GLY A 60 -26.64 -19.99 28.20
N GLN A 61 -26.16 -20.34 29.39
CA GLN A 61 -25.54 -21.64 29.65
C GLN A 61 -26.45 -22.80 29.21
N GLY A 62 -25.88 -23.79 28.53
CA GLY A 62 -26.61 -24.94 27.97
C GLY A 62 -27.20 -24.70 26.58
N LEU A 63 -27.23 -23.46 26.07
CA LEU A 63 -27.66 -23.18 24.69
C LEU A 63 -26.51 -23.39 23.71
N SER A 64 -26.73 -24.22 22.68
CA SER A 64 -25.76 -24.43 21.60
C SER A 64 -25.39 -23.14 20.87
N ALA A 65 -26.33 -22.20 20.78
CA ALA A 65 -26.11 -20.86 20.21
C ALA A 65 -25.03 -20.07 20.97
N VAL A 66 -24.93 -20.21 22.29
CA VAL A 66 -23.90 -19.52 23.09
C VAL A 66 -22.52 -20.14 22.87
N ALA A 67 -22.43 -21.47 22.74
CA ALA A 67 -21.19 -22.13 22.38
C ALA A 67 -20.69 -21.69 20.99
N ALA A 68 -21.61 -21.62 20.00
CA ALA A 68 -21.30 -21.12 18.67
C ALA A 68 -20.85 -19.65 18.69
N ALA A 69 -21.55 -18.78 19.41
CA ALA A 69 -21.18 -17.36 19.54
C ALA A 69 -19.80 -17.18 20.19
N THR A 70 -19.48 -17.97 21.22
CA THR A 70 -18.18 -17.94 21.90
C THR A 70 -17.04 -18.35 20.96
N ALA A 71 -17.23 -19.42 20.17
CA ALA A 71 -16.25 -19.85 19.17
C ALA A 71 -16.05 -18.80 18.08
N VAL A 72 -17.13 -18.15 17.63
CA VAL A 72 -17.07 -17.04 16.66
C VAL A 72 -16.33 -15.83 17.26
N LEU A 73 -16.59 -15.46 18.51
CA LEU A 73 -15.90 -14.36 19.19
C LEU A 73 -14.38 -14.61 19.28
N ALA A 74 -13.98 -15.81 19.70
CA ALA A 74 -12.56 -16.17 19.77
C ALA A 74 -11.87 -16.06 18.40
N SER A 75 -12.50 -16.60 17.35
CA SER A 75 -11.94 -16.55 16.00
C SER A 75 -11.95 -15.14 15.41
N TRP A 76 -12.95 -14.32 15.73
CA TRP A 76 -13.00 -12.91 15.36
C TRP A 76 -11.81 -12.14 15.95
N GLU A 77 -11.54 -12.34 17.24
CA GLU A 77 -10.44 -11.67 17.93
C GLU A 77 -9.08 -12.06 17.38
N GLU A 78 -8.86 -13.34 17.13
CA GLU A 78 -7.65 -13.85 16.52
C GLU A 78 -7.43 -13.24 15.12
N ARG A 79 -8.42 -13.37 14.23
CA ARG A 79 -8.29 -12.92 12.84
C ARG A 79 -8.12 -11.41 12.75
N LEU A 80 -8.85 -10.62 13.53
CA LEU A 80 -8.67 -9.16 13.52
C LEU A 80 -7.34 -8.73 14.15
N THR A 81 -6.82 -9.48 15.11
CA THR A 81 -5.45 -9.24 15.62
C THR A 81 -4.42 -9.46 14.53
N ALA A 82 -4.55 -10.55 13.76
CA ALA A 82 -3.67 -10.84 12.63
C ALA A 82 -3.75 -9.76 11.54
N VAL A 83 -4.96 -9.38 11.11
CA VAL A 83 -5.18 -8.32 10.11
C VAL A 83 -4.60 -6.99 10.57
N ARG A 84 -4.78 -6.62 11.85
CA ARG A 84 -4.17 -5.41 12.42
C ARG A 84 -2.65 -5.48 12.37
N GLY A 85 -2.07 -6.62 12.71
CA GLY A 85 -0.63 -6.86 12.64
C GLY A 85 -0.09 -6.63 11.24
N GLU A 86 -0.70 -7.28 10.26
CA GLU A 86 -0.34 -7.17 8.84
C GLU A 86 -0.46 -5.73 8.33
N CYS A 87 -1.58 -5.06 8.59
CA CYS A 87 -1.76 -3.66 8.22
C CYS A 87 -0.72 -2.74 8.88
N GLY A 88 -0.31 -3.05 10.11
CA GLY A 88 0.76 -2.33 10.80
C GLY A 88 2.14 -2.56 10.19
N TYR A 89 2.43 -3.78 9.75
CA TYR A 89 3.64 -4.09 8.99
C TYR A 89 3.64 -3.34 7.65
N LEU A 90 2.58 -3.49 6.85
CA LEU A 90 2.44 -2.85 5.55
C LEU A 90 2.57 -1.33 5.64
N ALA A 91 1.95 -0.69 6.63
CA ALA A 91 2.08 0.75 6.83
C ALA A 91 3.55 1.17 6.97
N ARG A 92 4.34 0.45 7.77
CA ARG A 92 5.77 0.77 7.95
C ARG A 92 6.59 0.48 6.70
N ALA A 93 6.40 -0.70 6.09
CA ALA A 93 7.16 -1.11 4.92
C ALA A 93 6.90 -0.18 3.72
N LEU A 94 5.63 0.13 3.44
CA LEU A 94 5.25 1.04 2.36
C LEU A 94 5.79 2.46 2.59
N ASN A 95 5.78 2.94 3.84
CA ASN A 95 6.36 4.24 4.16
C ASN A 95 7.87 4.27 3.92
N GLN A 96 8.57 3.21 4.31
CA GLN A 96 10.01 3.08 4.15
C GLN A 96 10.40 3.08 2.67
N VAL A 97 9.74 2.29 1.84
CA VAL A 97 9.96 2.30 0.38
C VAL A 97 9.73 3.68 -0.22
N GLY A 98 8.66 4.37 0.21
CA GLY A 98 8.38 5.75 -0.25
C GLY A 98 9.50 6.74 0.08
N LYS A 99 10.12 6.61 1.26
CA LYS A 99 11.26 7.44 1.69
C LYS A 99 12.51 7.15 0.87
N GLU A 100 12.90 5.88 0.77
CA GLU A 100 14.10 5.48 0.03
C GLU A 100 14.06 5.92 -1.43
N ILE A 101 12.90 5.76 -2.07
CA ILE A 101 12.66 6.25 -3.43
C ILE A 101 12.78 7.78 -3.50
N GLY A 102 12.18 8.51 -2.55
CA GLY A 102 12.24 9.97 -2.53
C GLY A 102 13.65 10.51 -2.33
N GLU A 103 14.42 9.89 -1.44
CA GLU A 103 15.82 10.21 -1.18
C GLU A 103 16.68 9.92 -2.41
N THR A 104 16.46 8.77 -3.06
CA THR A 104 17.16 8.38 -4.30
C THR A 104 16.88 9.37 -5.43
N ASP A 105 15.61 9.73 -5.66
CA ASP A 105 15.22 10.68 -6.69
C ASP A 105 15.83 12.07 -6.46
N ALA A 106 15.89 12.51 -5.20
CA ALA A 106 16.51 13.78 -4.83
C ALA A 106 18.02 13.77 -5.10
N ALA A 107 18.72 12.68 -4.73
CA ALA A 107 20.14 12.52 -4.96
C ALA A 107 20.49 12.50 -6.47
N VAL A 108 19.74 11.73 -7.26
CA VAL A 108 19.91 11.67 -8.72
C VAL A 108 19.68 13.04 -9.35
N ARG A 109 18.62 13.76 -8.95
CA ARG A 109 18.35 15.11 -9.45
C ARG A 109 19.50 16.07 -9.15
N SER A 110 20.04 16.03 -7.93
CA SER A 110 21.19 16.86 -7.54
C SER A 110 22.43 16.55 -8.38
N ALA A 111 22.75 15.27 -8.58
CA ALA A 111 23.88 14.84 -9.39
C ALA A 111 23.74 15.31 -10.85
N LEU A 112 22.56 15.17 -11.45
CA LEU A 112 22.30 15.62 -12.82
C LEU A 112 22.42 17.15 -12.97
N GLN A 113 21.95 17.92 -11.99
CA GLN A 113 22.12 19.37 -11.98
C GLN A 113 23.60 19.76 -11.89
N ALA A 114 24.39 19.07 -11.08
CA ALA A 114 25.82 19.31 -10.96
C ALA A 114 26.57 19.00 -12.27
N VAL A 115 26.21 17.94 -12.99
CA VAL A 115 26.80 17.62 -14.31
C VAL A 115 26.44 18.70 -15.34
N ARG A 116 25.17 19.13 -15.39
CA ARG A 116 24.71 20.19 -16.30
C ARG A 116 25.37 21.54 -16.03
N ALA A 117 25.75 21.83 -14.79
CA ALA A 117 26.46 23.06 -14.45
C ALA A 117 27.94 23.04 -14.85
N ARG A 118 28.48 21.87 -15.21
CA ARG A 118 29.91 21.66 -15.55
C ARG A 118 30.16 21.44 -17.04
N GLY A 119 29.12 21.26 -17.84
CA GLY A 119 29.18 21.14 -19.30
C GLY A 119 28.58 22.35 -19.97
#